data_AF-A0A428H006-F1
#
_entry.id   AF-A0A428H006-F1
#
_cell.length_a   1.000
_cell.length_b   1.000
_cell.length_c   1.000
_cell.angle_alpha   90.00
_cell.angle_beta   90.00
_cell.angle_gamma   90.00
#
_symmetry.space_group_name_H-M   'P 1'
#
loop_
_entity.id
_entity.type
_entity.pdbx_description
1 polymer ?
#
loop_
_entity_poly.entity_id
_entity_poly.type
_entity_poly.pdbx_seq_one_letter_code
_entity_poly.pdbx_strand_id
1 'polypeptide(L)'
;MNVKKNFFQRTFNITVMLLMYGLFFLCLTMGLRLLQNLIGNTQSTYLSHLFETIIEWASKGEYYAKILAILLPLIAFFLITVELVLRAIYDKPANYFKSAYQTLQLIQFLRQDENSQLAISIDNSSTVTRFNPILRKFNRATSKCVVDVRKDSVTIVIKYPKTQQAQKLLRDMEVYIKEEISSRNPEYYFSAPNRRGNKLWFKSTKR
;
A
#
# COMPACT_ATOMS: atom_id res chain seq x y z
N MET A 1 10.48 19.60 -19.83
CA MET A 1 11.00 18.22 -19.62
C MET A 1 10.03 17.39 -18.78
N ASN A 2 9.36 16.37 -19.36
CA ASN A 2 8.36 15.52 -18.68
C ASN A 2 9.04 14.58 -17.66
N VAL A 3 8.63 14.60 -16.38
CA VAL A 3 9.15 13.65 -15.38
C VAL A 3 8.39 12.32 -15.52
N LYS A 4 9.00 11.37 -16.23
CA LYS A 4 8.47 10.02 -16.44
C LYS A 4 8.82 9.16 -15.22
N LYS A 5 7.81 8.46 -14.65
CA LYS A 5 8.06 7.43 -13.63
C LYS A 5 8.90 6.30 -14.21
N ASN A 6 9.88 5.83 -13.45
CA ASN A 6 10.60 4.59 -13.76
C ASN A 6 9.76 3.34 -13.45
N PHE A 7 10.32 2.16 -13.72
CA PHE A 7 9.61 0.88 -13.55
C PHE A 7 9.20 0.67 -12.08
N PHE A 8 10.13 0.73 -11.13
CA PHE A 8 9.85 0.69 -9.69
C PHE A 8 8.68 1.58 -9.25
N GLN A 9 8.69 2.88 -9.59
CA GLN A 9 7.66 3.84 -9.20
C GLN A 9 6.27 3.54 -9.79
N ARG A 10 6.19 2.72 -10.84
CA ARG A 10 4.94 2.26 -11.45
C ARG A 10 4.48 0.97 -10.82
N THR A 11 5.40 0.02 -10.60
CA THR A 11 5.07 -1.36 -10.24
C THR A 11 5.01 -1.58 -8.74
N PHE A 12 5.77 -0.84 -7.90
CA PHE A 12 5.86 -1.09 -6.46
C PHE A 12 4.49 -1.21 -5.76
N ASN A 13 3.62 -0.21 -5.92
CA ASN A 13 2.28 -0.25 -5.33
C ASN A 13 1.40 -1.37 -5.90
N ILE A 14 1.61 -1.75 -7.17
CA ILE A 14 0.90 -2.86 -7.81
C ILE A 14 1.38 -4.18 -7.21
N THR A 15 2.69 -4.36 -7.07
CA THR A 15 3.30 -5.53 -6.43
C THR A 15 2.81 -5.71 -5.00
N VAL A 16 2.83 -4.65 -4.18
CA VAL A 16 2.31 -4.71 -2.80
C VAL A 16 0.82 -5.10 -2.80
N MET A 17 0.02 -4.51 -3.68
CA MET A 17 -1.41 -4.83 -3.80
C MET A 17 -1.64 -6.30 -4.20
N LEU A 18 -0.89 -6.82 -5.18
CA LEU A 18 -0.96 -8.21 -5.61
C LEU A 18 -0.61 -9.18 -4.48
N LEU A 19 0.43 -8.88 -3.70
CA LEU A 19 0.82 -9.70 -2.54
C LEU A 19 -0.26 -9.68 -1.46
N MET A 20 -0.84 -8.51 -1.16
CA MET A 20 -1.92 -8.38 -0.18
C MET A 20 -3.18 -9.18 -0.60
N TYR A 21 -3.58 -9.10 -1.86
CA TYR A 21 -4.70 -9.90 -2.36
C TYR A 21 -4.37 -11.40 -2.42
N GLY A 22 -3.15 -11.77 -2.79
CA GLY A 22 -2.69 -13.16 -2.74
C GLY A 22 -2.82 -13.75 -1.33
N LEU A 23 -2.38 -13.01 -0.31
CA LEU A 23 -2.53 -13.40 1.09
C LEU A 23 -4.01 -13.49 1.51
N PHE A 24 -4.83 -12.53 1.11
CA PHE A 24 -6.28 -12.57 1.37
C PHE A 24 -6.94 -13.82 0.78
N PHE A 25 -6.64 -14.16 -0.48
CA PHE A 25 -7.18 -15.37 -1.10
C PHE A 25 -6.65 -16.66 -0.45
N LEU A 26 -5.40 -16.67 0.01
CA LEU A 26 -4.86 -17.79 0.79
C LEU A 26 -5.65 -17.99 2.09
N CYS A 27 -5.91 -16.92 2.85
CA CYS A 27 -6.75 -16.97 4.04
C CYS A 27 -8.18 -17.42 3.72
N LEU A 28 -8.74 -16.95 2.60
CA LEU A 28 -10.08 -17.34 2.16
C LEU A 28 -10.15 -18.84 1.83
N THR A 29 -9.16 -19.39 1.11
CA THR A 29 -9.06 -20.84 0.84
C THR A 29 -9.04 -21.64 2.14
N MET A 30 -8.24 -21.22 3.13
CA MET A 30 -8.21 -21.89 4.44
C MET A 30 -9.56 -21.80 5.15
N GLY A 31 -10.23 -20.65 5.12
CA GLY A 31 -11.56 -20.45 5.72
C GLY A 31 -12.64 -21.32 5.06
N LEU A 32 -12.65 -21.41 3.73
CA LEU A 32 -13.60 -22.25 2.98
C LEU A 32 -13.37 -23.74 3.25
N ARG A 33 -12.12 -24.17 3.39
CA ARG A 33 -11.80 -25.56 3.74
C ARG A 33 -12.22 -25.88 5.17
N LEU A 34 -12.00 -24.96 6.11
CA LEU A 34 -12.47 -25.12 7.49
C LEU A 34 -13.99 -25.23 7.55
N LEU A 35 -14.71 -24.38 6.80
CA LEU A 35 -16.17 -24.43 6.71
C LEU A 35 -16.66 -25.79 6.21
N GLN A 36 -16.06 -26.32 5.14
CA GLN A 36 -16.40 -27.64 4.61
C GLN A 36 -16.17 -28.75 5.65
N ASN A 37 -15.04 -28.71 6.36
CA ASN A 37 -14.74 -29.69 7.41
C ASN A 37 -15.74 -29.62 8.58
N LEU A 38 -16.13 -28.41 9.00
CA LEU A 38 -17.11 -28.22 10.08
C LEU A 38 -18.48 -28.78 9.69
N ILE A 39 -18.95 -28.47 8.49
CA ILE A 39 -20.24 -28.97 7.99
C ILE A 39 -20.19 -30.48 7.76
N GLY A 40 -19.10 -31.01 7.19
CA GLY A 40 -18.93 -32.45 6.97
C GLY A 40 -18.91 -33.27 8.27
N ASN A 41 -18.51 -32.66 9.39
CA ASN A 41 -18.52 -33.32 10.70
C ASN A 41 -19.86 -33.19 11.44
N THR A 42 -20.78 -32.33 10.98
CA THR A 42 -22.11 -32.19 11.59
C THR A 42 -23.09 -33.21 11.03
N GLN A 43 -23.60 -34.10 11.89
CA GLN A 43 -24.64 -35.06 11.52
C GLN A 43 -26.03 -34.45 11.74
N SER A 44 -26.74 -34.09 10.67
CA SER A 44 -28.15 -33.67 10.73
C SER A 44 -28.92 -34.17 9.52
N THR A 45 -29.94 -35.00 9.78
CA THR A 45 -30.78 -35.60 8.74
C THR A 45 -31.73 -34.59 8.09
N TYR A 46 -32.12 -33.53 8.81
CA TYR A 46 -33.04 -32.50 8.31
C TYR A 46 -32.38 -31.43 7.44
N LEU A 47 -31.10 -31.14 7.71
CA LEU A 47 -30.35 -30.08 7.02
C LEU A 47 -29.38 -30.63 5.95
N SER A 48 -29.37 -31.94 5.73
CA SER A 48 -28.43 -32.64 4.83
C SER A 48 -28.36 -32.02 3.44
N HIS A 49 -29.51 -31.80 2.79
CA HIS A 49 -29.57 -31.20 1.46
C HIS A 49 -29.01 -29.76 1.42
N LEU A 50 -29.25 -28.97 2.47
CA LEU A 50 -28.70 -27.62 2.58
C LEU A 50 -27.18 -27.66 2.79
N PHE A 51 -26.69 -28.57 3.63
CA PHE A 51 -25.27 -28.78 3.87
C PHE A 51 -24.52 -29.25 2.63
N GLU A 52 -25.09 -30.18 1.86
CA GLU A 52 -24.55 -30.62 0.57
C GLU A 52 -24.43 -29.45 -0.41
N THR A 53 -25.49 -28.63 -0.52
CA THR A 53 -25.48 -27.44 -1.37
C THR A 53 -24.37 -26.47 -0.93
N ILE A 54 -24.26 -26.17 0.37
CA ILE A 54 -23.24 -25.26 0.90
C ILE A 54 -21.82 -25.79 0.63
N ILE A 55 -21.58 -27.09 0.81
CA ILE A 55 -20.29 -27.72 0.51
C ILE A 55 -19.97 -27.61 -0.99
N GLU A 56 -20.94 -27.83 -1.87
CA GLU A 56 -20.73 -27.69 -3.31
C GLU A 56 -20.31 -26.26 -3.69
N TRP A 57 -21.00 -25.24 -3.19
CA TRP A 57 -20.63 -23.84 -3.43
C TRP A 57 -19.28 -23.48 -2.79
N ALA A 58 -19.02 -23.95 -1.58
CA ALA A 58 -17.76 -23.73 -0.87
C ALA A 58 -16.58 -24.36 -1.61
N SER A 59 -16.74 -25.57 -2.16
CA SER A 59 -15.69 -26.27 -2.92
C SER A 59 -15.35 -25.54 -4.23
N LYS A 60 -16.35 -25.05 -4.97
CA LYS A 60 -16.15 -24.19 -6.15
C LYS A 60 -15.42 -22.91 -5.76
N GLY A 61 -15.85 -22.27 -4.67
CA GLY A 61 -15.20 -21.08 -4.12
C GLY A 61 -13.73 -21.34 -3.73
N GLU A 62 -13.44 -22.46 -3.08
CA GLU A 62 -12.10 -22.85 -2.66
C GLU A 62 -11.19 -23.03 -3.88
N TYR A 63 -11.69 -23.71 -4.92
CA TYR A 63 -10.96 -23.95 -6.16
C TYR A 63 -10.52 -22.63 -6.82
N TYR A 64 -11.44 -21.68 -7.02
CA TYR A 64 -11.11 -20.39 -7.63
C TYR A 64 -10.22 -19.53 -6.71
N ALA A 65 -10.50 -19.51 -5.40
CA ALA A 65 -9.67 -18.79 -4.44
C ALA A 65 -8.23 -19.32 -4.45
N LYS A 66 -8.04 -20.64 -4.53
CA LYS A 66 -6.72 -21.28 -4.60
C LYS A 66 -5.96 -20.89 -5.87
N ILE A 67 -6.63 -20.86 -7.03
CA ILE A 67 -6.02 -20.39 -8.28
C ILE A 67 -5.52 -18.95 -8.13
N LEU A 68 -6.37 -18.06 -7.59
CA LEU A 68 -6.00 -16.65 -7.38
C LEU A 68 -4.88 -16.48 -6.35
N ALA A 69 -4.88 -17.29 -5.28
CA ALA A 69 -3.84 -17.31 -4.26
C ALA A 69 -2.47 -17.69 -4.82
N ILE A 70 -2.41 -18.47 -5.90
CA ILE A 70 -1.15 -18.84 -6.58
C ILE A 70 -0.78 -17.82 -7.67
N LEU A 71 -1.75 -17.43 -8.50
CA LEU A 71 -1.51 -16.58 -9.68
C LEU A 71 -1.08 -15.16 -9.31
N LEU A 72 -1.70 -14.54 -8.30
CA LEU A 72 -1.40 -13.16 -7.93
C LEU A 72 0.03 -12.98 -7.39
N PRO A 73 0.53 -13.82 -6.44
CA PRO A 73 1.93 -13.77 -6.03
C PRO A 73 2.90 -14.12 -7.15
N LEU A 74 2.54 -15.02 -8.09
CA LEU A 74 3.39 -15.34 -9.24
C LEU A 74 3.64 -14.10 -10.12
N ILE A 75 2.59 -13.35 -10.44
CA ILE A 75 2.70 -12.08 -11.18
C ILE A 75 3.53 -11.06 -10.37
N ALA A 76 3.32 -10.98 -9.06
CA ALA A 76 4.09 -10.08 -8.21
C ALA A 76 5.59 -10.43 -8.22
N PHE A 77 5.93 -11.73 -8.14
CA PHE A 77 7.29 -12.23 -8.20
C PHE A 77 7.94 -11.90 -9.54
N PHE A 78 7.23 -12.09 -10.66
CA PHE A 78 7.71 -11.70 -11.98
C PHE A 78 8.08 -10.20 -12.05
N LEU A 79 7.21 -9.32 -11.54
CA LEU A 79 7.48 -7.88 -11.50
C LEU A 79 8.70 -7.53 -10.63
N ILE A 80 8.90 -8.22 -9.51
CA ILE A 80 10.06 -8.03 -8.63
C ILE A 80 11.33 -8.47 -9.36
N THR A 81 11.32 -9.65 -9.99
CA THR A 81 12.48 -10.19 -10.72
C THR A 81 12.89 -9.27 -11.86
N VAL A 82 11.94 -8.74 -12.65
CA VAL A 82 12.24 -7.78 -13.72
C VAL A 82 12.92 -6.52 -13.15
N GLU A 83 12.42 -5.96 -12.05
CA GLU A 83 13.04 -4.77 -11.44
C GLU A 83 14.42 -5.08 -10.83
N LEU A 84 14.61 -6.25 -10.23
CA LEU A 84 15.91 -6.68 -9.71
C LEU A 84 16.93 -6.86 -10.82
N VAL A 85 16.55 -7.45 -11.95
CA VAL A 85 17.42 -7.57 -13.14
C VAL A 85 17.77 -6.18 -13.69
N LEU A 86 16.79 -5.28 -13.83
CA LEU A 86 17.05 -3.90 -14.24
C LEU A 86 18.02 -3.20 -13.29
N ARG A 87 17.89 -3.40 -11.97
CA ARG A 87 18.83 -2.85 -11.00
C ARG A 87 20.17 -3.56 -11.03
N ALA A 88 20.27 -4.85 -11.33
CA ALA A 88 21.56 -5.52 -11.46
C ALA A 88 22.38 -4.96 -12.65
N ILE A 89 21.70 -4.55 -13.72
CA ILE A 89 22.35 -3.98 -14.92
C ILE A 89 22.76 -2.51 -14.69
N TYR A 90 21.88 -1.70 -14.08
CA TYR A 90 22.04 -0.24 -14.04
C TYR A 90 22.32 0.35 -12.65
N ASP A 91 22.26 -0.44 -11.58
CA ASP A 91 22.35 0.01 -10.19
C ASP A 91 22.82 -1.12 -9.24
N LYS A 92 22.52 -1.05 -7.93
CA LYS A 92 22.69 -2.14 -6.97
C LYS A 92 21.35 -2.80 -6.65
N PRO A 93 21.23 -4.14 -6.69
CA PRO A 93 20.01 -4.85 -6.25
C PRO A 93 19.61 -4.53 -4.81
N ALA A 94 20.58 -4.30 -3.92
CA ALA A 94 20.34 -3.89 -2.53
C ALA A 94 19.52 -2.57 -2.43
N ASN A 95 19.64 -1.68 -3.42
CA ASN A 95 18.85 -0.45 -3.45
C ASN A 95 17.35 -0.73 -3.59
N TYR A 96 16.94 -1.88 -4.15
CA TYR A 96 15.53 -2.26 -4.19
C TYR A 96 14.94 -2.36 -2.78
N PHE A 97 15.62 -3.10 -1.89
CA PHE A 97 15.19 -3.27 -0.51
C PHE A 97 15.25 -1.96 0.26
N LYS A 98 16.29 -1.14 0.02
CA LYS A 98 16.39 0.21 0.60
C LYS A 98 15.21 1.11 0.17
N SER A 99 14.86 1.11 -1.12
CA SER A 99 13.70 1.82 -1.66
C SER A 99 12.38 1.34 -1.03
N ALA A 100 12.19 0.02 -0.93
CA ALA A 100 11.00 -0.57 -0.33
C ALA A 100 10.86 -0.18 1.15
N TYR A 101 11.96 -0.31 1.92
CA TYR A 101 11.99 0.02 3.34
C TYR A 101 11.72 1.51 3.59
N GLN A 102 12.41 2.40 2.88
CA GLN A 102 12.17 3.84 3.00
C GLN A 102 10.77 4.24 2.55
N THR A 103 10.19 3.54 1.56
CA THR A 103 8.80 3.76 1.16
C THR A 103 7.84 3.44 2.30
N LEU A 104 8.00 2.30 2.97
CA LEU A 104 7.15 1.92 4.10
C LEU A 104 7.27 2.90 5.27
N GLN A 105 8.50 3.34 5.58
CA GLN A 105 8.73 4.34 6.63
C GLN A 105 8.09 5.69 6.30
N LEU A 106 8.22 6.15 5.05
CA LEU A 106 7.58 7.39 4.63
C LEU A 106 6.05 7.29 4.70
N ILE A 107 5.47 6.14 4.35
CA ILE A 107 4.03 5.90 4.50
C ILE A 107 3.62 6.01 5.97
N GLN A 108 4.40 5.43 6.89
CA GLN A 108 4.15 5.50 8.32
C GLN A 108 4.25 6.93 8.84
N PHE A 109 5.30 7.66 8.46
CA PHE A 109 5.50 9.07 8.82
C PHE A 109 4.36 9.97 8.31
N LEU A 110 3.92 9.74 7.08
CA LEU A 110 2.82 10.50 6.47
C LEU A 110 1.44 10.12 7.00
N ARG A 111 1.32 9.03 7.77
CA ARG A 111 0.03 8.63 8.31
C ARG A 111 -0.35 9.58 9.44
N GLN A 112 -1.44 10.30 9.24
CA GLN A 112 -2.01 11.17 10.27
C GLN A 112 -2.97 10.34 11.11
N ASP A 113 -2.69 10.24 12.41
CA ASP A 113 -3.55 9.51 13.34
C ASP A 113 -4.88 10.26 13.53
N GLU A 114 -5.98 9.53 13.43
CA GLU A 114 -7.33 10.08 13.52
C GLU A 114 -7.68 10.60 14.92
N ASN A 115 -6.87 10.25 15.93
CA ASN A 115 -7.11 10.54 17.34
C ASN A 115 -6.72 11.97 17.76
N SER A 116 -5.90 12.69 17.00
CA SER A 116 -5.38 14.01 17.40
C SER A 116 -6.37 15.18 17.20
N GLN A 117 -7.55 14.92 16.61
CA GLN A 117 -8.64 15.90 16.46
C GLN A 117 -9.95 15.44 17.11
N LEU A 118 -9.90 14.56 18.12
CA LEU A 118 -10.96 14.51 19.14
C LEU A 118 -10.78 15.70 20.11
N ALA A 119 -10.57 16.90 19.58
CA ALA A 119 -10.66 18.13 20.34
C ALA A 119 -12.15 18.46 20.49
N ILE A 120 -12.77 17.84 21.49
CA ILE A 120 -13.71 18.47 22.42
C ILE A 120 -14.76 19.36 21.73
N SER A 121 -15.81 18.76 21.17
CA SER A 121 -17.14 19.37 21.24
C SER A 121 -17.93 18.55 22.26
N ILE A 122 -17.86 18.98 23.52
CA ILE A 122 -18.76 18.51 24.59
C ILE A 122 -20.11 19.11 24.25
N ASP A 123 -20.90 18.40 23.44
CA ASP A 123 -22.34 18.57 23.39
C ASP A 123 -22.97 17.25 22.93
N ASN A 124 -23.39 16.51 23.96
CA ASN A 124 -24.57 15.66 24.03
C ASN A 124 -24.82 14.62 22.93
N SER A 125 -24.85 13.36 23.39
CA SER A 125 -25.63 12.24 22.83
C SER A 125 -25.33 11.84 21.39
N SER A 126 -24.17 11.23 21.17
CA SER A 126 -24.01 10.02 20.33
C SER A 126 -22.52 9.77 20.13
N THR A 127 -22.01 8.67 20.68
CA THR A 127 -20.69 8.13 20.34
C THR A 127 -20.70 7.56 18.92
N VAL A 128 -20.84 8.44 17.93
CA VAL A 128 -20.44 8.15 16.56
C VAL A 128 -18.99 8.57 16.48
N THR A 129 -18.08 7.60 16.36
CA THR A 129 -16.71 7.85 15.88
C THR A 129 -16.81 8.55 14.52
N ARG A 130 -16.90 9.89 14.53
CA ARG A 130 -16.93 10.70 13.32
C ARG A 130 -15.52 10.68 12.75
N PHE A 131 -15.22 9.64 11.97
CA PHE A 131 -13.99 9.56 11.18
C PHE A 131 -13.80 10.85 10.41
N ASN A 132 -12.68 11.54 10.61
CA ASN A 132 -12.41 12.77 9.87
C ASN A 132 -12.22 12.41 8.38
N PRO A 133 -13.18 12.76 7.49
CA PRO A 133 -13.12 12.36 6.09
C PRO A 133 -11.93 12.99 5.36
N ILE A 134 -11.34 14.05 5.91
CA ILE A 134 -10.16 14.73 5.40
C ILE A 134 -8.93 13.86 5.62
N LEU A 135 -8.70 13.41 6.87
CA LEU A 135 -7.57 12.56 7.24
C LEU A 135 -7.62 11.23 6.50
N ARG A 136 -8.80 10.62 6.38
CA ARG A 136 -8.97 9.39 5.59
C ARG A 136 -8.59 9.59 4.11
N LYS A 137 -9.00 10.71 3.50
CA LYS A 137 -8.65 11.05 2.11
C LYS A 137 -7.16 11.36 1.96
N PHE A 138 -6.56 12.00 2.96
CA PHE A 138 -5.13 12.29 3.03
C PHE A 138 -4.31 10.99 3.12
N ASN A 139 -4.56 10.16 4.14
CA ASN A 139 -3.90 8.88 4.38
C ASN A 139 -4.02 7.94 3.16
N ARG A 140 -5.18 7.92 2.48
CA ARG A 140 -5.38 7.13 1.25
C ARG A 140 -4.54 7.63 0.07
N ALA A 141 -4.24 8.92 0.01
CA ALA A 141 -3.39 9.49 -1.03
C ALA A 141 -1.91 9.26 -0.70
N THR A 142 -1.50 9.59 0.52
CA THR A 142 -0.10 9.47 0.98
C THR A 142 0.37 8.02 1.06
N SER A 143 -0.50 7.05 1.37
CA SER A 143 -0.16 5.62 1.36
C SER A 143 0.29 5.08 -0.01
N LYS A 144 0.08 5.85 -1.09
CA LYS A 144 0.56 5.52 -2.44
C LYS A 144 1.90 6.17 -2.77
N CYS A 145 2.58 6.77 -1.80
CA CYS A 145 3.90 7.33 -2.02
C CYS A 145 4.93 6.24 -2.34
N VAL A 146 5.97 6.62 -3.08
CA VAL A 146 7.08 5.72 -3.41
C VAL A 146 8.38 6.48 -3.27
N VAL A 147 9.34 5.90 -2.55
CA VAL A 147 10.72 6.37 -2.44
C VAL A 147 11.57 5.45 -3.30
N ASP A 148 12.20 5.99 -4.34
CA ASP A 148 13.15 5.27 -5.16
C ASP A 148 14.57 5.76 -4.91
N VAL A 149 15.34 4.95 -4.19
CA VAL A 149 16.77 5.13 -3.96
C VAL A 149 17.55 4.45 -5.09
N ARG A 150 18.44 5.20 -5.73
CA ARG A 150 19.43 4.74 -6.70
C ARG A 150 20.81 5.23 -6.30
N LYS A 151 21.87 4.68 -6.90
CA LYS A 151 23.27 5.05 -6.61
C LYS A 151 23.54 6.57 -6.60
N ASP A 152 22.94 7.31 -7.54
CA ASP A 152 23.27 8.73 -7.77
C ASP A 152 22.10 9.69 -7.46
N SER A 153 20.91 9.15 -7.19
CA SER A 153 19.74 9.97 -6.87
C SER A 153 18.71 9.22 -6.05
N VAL A 154 18.02 9.95 -5.18
CA VAL A 154 16.78 9.51 -4.52
C VAL A 154 15.62 10.33 -5.09
N THR A 155 14.60 9.65 -5.60
CA THR A 155 13.37 10.28 -6.12
C THR A 155 12.17 9.81 -5.34
N ILE A 156 11.40 10.75 -4.81
CA ILE A 156 10.20 10.50 -4.03
C ILE A 156 8.99 11.00 -4.80
N VAL A 157 7.95 10.19 -4.83
CA VAL A 157 6.70 10.49 -5.49
C VAL A 157 5.57 10.33 -4.51
N ILE A 158 4.90 11.42 -4.15
CA ILE A 158 3.71 11.41 -3.29
C ILE A 158 2.49 11.71 -4.17
N LYS A 159 1.39 10.95 -3.99
CA LYS A 159 0.15 11.26 -4.69
C LYS A 159 -0.51 12.48 -4.04
N TYR A 160 -0.79 13.49 -4.84
CA TYR A 160 -1.42 14.72 -4.38
C TYR A 160 -2.91 14.46 -4.06
N PRO A 161 -3.40 14.80 -2.85
CA PRO A 161 -4.80 14.62 -2.47
C PRO A 161 -5.77 15.37 -3.38
N LYS A 162 -7.00 14.87 -3.52
CA LYS A 162 -8.02 15.50 -4.39
C LYS A 162 -8.73 16.69 -3.73
N THR A 163 -8.92 16.66 -2.41
CA THR A 163 -9.68 17.68 -1.67
C THR A 163 -8.77 18.80 -1.17
N GLN A 164 -9.23 20.05 -1.24
CA GLN A 164 -8.44 21.23 -0.84
C GLN A 164 -7.90 21.13 0.59
N GLN A 165 -8.71 20.68 1.55
CA GLN A 165 -8.28 20.52 2.94
C GLN A 165 -7.12 19.50 3.10
N ALA A 166 -7.18 18.37 2.38
CA ALA A 166 -6.08 17.39 2.38
C ALA A 166 -4.86 17.90 1.61
N GLN A 167 -5.05 18.76 0.61
CA GLN A 167 -3.94 19.43 -0.08
C GLN A 167 -3.25 20.46 0.80
N LYS A 168 -4.00 21.21 1.61
CA LYS A 168 -3.44 22.14 2.60
C LYS A 168 -2.60 21.37 3.61
N LEU A 169 -3.13 20.29 4.17
CA LEU A 169 -2.39 19.40 5.07
C LEU A 169 -1.09 18.87 4.45
N LEU A 170 -1.12 18.47 3.17
CA LEU A 170 0.11 18.03 2.49
C LEU A 170 1.15 19.15 2.40
N ARG A 171 0.73 20.37 2.07
CA ARG A 171 1.61 21.54 1.97
C ARG A 171 2.25 21.89 3.31
N ASP A 172 1.45 21.87 4.37
CA ASP A 172 1.93 22.13 5.73
C ASP A 172 2.98 21.08 6.15
N MET A 173 2.87 19.85 5.63
CA MET A 173 3.83 18.77 5.86
C MET A 173 5.08 18.80 4.96
N GLU A 174 5.14 19.60 3.90
CA GLU A 174 6.23 19.53 2.90
C GLU A 174 7.61 19.77 3.50
N VAL A 175 7.72 20.69 4.48
CA VAL A 175 8.97 20.99 5.19
C VAL A 175 9.42 19.78 6.00
N TYR A 176 8.54 19.22 6.83
CA TYR A 176 8.83 18.04 7.64
C TYR A 176 9.15 16.81 6.79
N ILE A 177 8.46 16.64 5.66
CA ILE A 177 8.78 15.58 4.69
C ILE A 177 10.19 15.76 4.15
N LYS A 178 10.59 16.99 3.80
CA LYS A 178 11.93 17.28 3.29
C LYS A 178 13.01 17.02 4.34
N GLU A 179 12.75 17.37 5.60
CA GLU A 179 13.67 17.08 6.71
C GLU A 179 13.82 15.57 6.92
N GLU A 180 12.70 14.84 6.99
CA GLU A 180 12.68 13.39 7.21
C GLU A 180 13.40 12.61 6.10
N ILE A 181 13.22 13.00 4.84
CA ILE A 181 13.88 12.32 3.72
C ILE A 181 15.37 12.67 3.65
N SER A 182 15.75 13.88 4.08
CA SER A 182 17.14 14.33 4.12
C SER A 182 17.91 13.68 5.26
N SER A 183 17.30 13.57 6.44
CA SER A 183 17.91 12.91 7.61
C SER A 183 18.20 11.43 7.33
N ARG A 184 17.30 10.75 6.61
CA ARG A 184 17.46 9.34 6.22
C ARG A 184 18.40 9.11 5.04
N ASN A 185 18.76 10.17 4.31
CA ASN A 185 19.63 10.09 3.13
C ASN A 185 20.70 11.19 3.18
N PRO A 186 21.64 11.12 4.15
CA PRO A 186 22.60 12.21 4.41
C PRO A 186 23.56 12.47 3.24
N GLU A 187 23.80 11.46 2.39
CA GLU A 187 24.66 11.56 1.20
C GLU A 187 24.01 12.33 0.03
N TYR A 188 22.77 12.80 0.17
CA TYR A 188 22.01 13.39 -0.92
C TYR A 188 21.55 14.81 -0.57
N TYR A 189 21.47 15.67 -1.58
CA TYR A 189 20.88 17.00 -1.48
C TYR A 189 19.50 17.02 -2.12
N PHE A 190 18.45 17.38 -1.36
CA PHE A 190 17.08 17.42 -1.86
C PHE A 190 16.69 18.80 -2.40
N SER A 191 16.23 18.81 -3.64
CA SER A 191 15.61 19.98 -4.28
C SER A 191 14.25 20.33 -3.66
N ALA A 192 13.75 21.53 -3.97
CA ALA A 192 12.42 21.97 -3.57
C ALA A 192 11.32 21.04 -4.13
N PRO A 193 10.19 20.87 -3.39
CA PRO A 193 9.07 20.07 -3.87
C PRO A 193 8.55 20.59 -5.21
N ASN A 194 8.35 19.69 -6.17
CA ASN A 194 7.83 20.02 -7.49
C ASN A 194 6.50 19.29 -7.74
N ARG A 195 5.39 20.02 -7.72
CA ARG A 195 4.08 19.45 -8.05
C ARG A 195 3.89 19.40 -9.56
N ARG A 196 3.55 18.22 -10.07
CA ARG A 196 3.15 18.01 -11.47
C ARG A 196 1.87 17.19 -11.54
N GLY A 197 0.79 17.87 -11.93
CA GLY A 197 -0.55 17.29 -11.96
C GLY A 197 -0.98 16.80 -10.58
N ASN A 198 -1.22 15.49 -10.47
CA ASN A 198 -1.67 14.82 -9.25
C ASN A 198 -0.52 14.16 -8.45
N LYS A 199 0.73 14.59 -8.65
CA LYS A 199 1.91 14.06 -7.95
C LYS A 199 2.80 15.19 -7.45
N LEU A 200 3.33 15.01 -6.25
CA LEU A 200 4.38 15.82 -5.68
C LEU A 200 5.70 15.06 -5.78
N TRP A 201 6.74 15.71 -6.29
CA TRP A 201 8.05 15.11 -6.51
C TRP A 201 9.08 15.77 -5.62
N PHE A 202 9.88 14.95 -4.92
CA PHE A 202 11.15 15.38 -4.35
C PHE A 202 12.25 14.65 -5.11
N LYS A 203 13.22 15.41 -5.62
CA LYS A 203 14.38 14.86 -6.30
C LYS A 203 15.62 15.23 -5.51
N SER A 204 16.56 14.31 -5.46
CA SER A 204 17.88 14.58 -4.93
C SER A 204 18.97 14.25 -5.91
N THR A 205 20.11 14.90 -5.70
CA THR A 205 21.39 14.60 -6.32
C THR A 205 22.35 14.16 -5.23
N LYS A 206 23.18 13.17 -5.53
CA LYS A 206 24.27 12.79 -4.62
C LYS A 206 25.19 14.00 -4.37
N ARG A 207 25.66 14.13 -3.13
CA ARG A 207 26.66 15.13 -2.74
C ARG A 207 28.01 14.85 -3.39
#